data_AF-A0A7X7MQT3-F1
#
_entry.id   AF-A0A7X7MQT3-F1
#
_cell.length_a   1.000
_cell.length_b   1.000
_cell.length_c   1.000
_cell.angle_alpha   90.00
_cell.angle_beta   90.00
_cell.angle_gamma   90.00
#
_symmetry.space_group_name_H-M   'P 1'
#
loop_
_entity.id
_entity.type
_entity.pdbx_description
1 polymer ?
#
loop_
_entity_poly.entity_id
_entity_poly.type
_entity_poly.pdbx_seq_one_letter_code
_entity_poly.pdbx_strand_id
1 'polypeptide(L)' 'MSNVKQIIQRVGAYLGDVGVEFRKIAWPDRQELVDSTVVVIAFIVILAVVVLCCDKTILFFLQLIHA' A
#
# COMPACT_ATOMS: atom_id res chain seq x y z
N MET A 1 -23.71 29.40 28.07
CA MET A 1 -23.19 29.02 26.72
C MET A 1 -21.72 29.42 26.51
N SER A 2 -20.86 29.36 27.55
CA SER A 2 -19.42 29.66 27.44
C SER A 2 -18.55 28.41 27.30
N ASN A 3 -18.95 27.30 27.93
CA ASN A 3 -18.21 26.04 27.91
C ASN A 3 -18.08 25.44 26.51
N VAL A 4 -19.14 25.50 25.69
CA VAL A 4 -19.13 24.97 24.31
C VAL A 4 -18.14 25.71 23.43
N LYS A 5 -18.06 27.05 23.57
CA LYS A 5 -17.12 27.88 22.82
C LYS A 5 -15.66 27.55 23.19
N GLN A 6 -15.40 27.28 24.47
CA GLN A 6 -14.07 26.85 24.93
C GLN A 6 -13.71 25.44 24.48
N ILE A 7 -14.66 24.50 24.43
CA ILE A 7 -14.42 23.13 23.94
C ILE A 7 -14.08 23.14 22.45
N ILE A 8 -14.82 23.89 21.63
CA ILE A 8 -14.53 24.04 20.19
C ILE A 8 -13.13 24.62 19.96
N GLN A 9 -12.76 25.64 20.76
CA GLN A 9 -11.45 26.27 20.65
C GLN A 9 -10.31 25.33 21.07
N ARG A 10 -10.53 24.49 22.10
CA ARG A 10 -9.59 23.43 22.51
C ARG A 10 -9.44 22.36 21.42
N VAL A 11 -10.53 21.85 20.88
CA VAL A 11 -10.51 20.81 19.83
C VAL A 11 -9.82 21.31 18.56
N GLY A 12 -10.05 22.57 18.17
CA GLY A 12 -9.34 23.19 17.04
C GLY A 12 -7.83 23.29 17.28
N ALA A 13 -7.41 23.63 18.50
CA ALA A 13 -6.00 23.64 18.88
C ALA A 13 -5.38 22.23 18.88
N TYR A 14 -6.09 21.22 19.40
CA TYR A 14 -5.65 19.82 19.36
C TYR A 14 -5.50 19.29 17.93
N LEU A 15 -6.43 19.61 17.02
CA LEU A 15 -6.30 19.23 15.60
C LEU A 15 -5.12 19.92 14.92
N GLY A 16 -4.82 21.16 15.32
CA GLY A 16 -3.63 21.89 14.88
C GLY A 16 -2.34 21.18 15.32
N ASP A 17 -2.23 20.83 16.61
CA ASP A 17 -1.07 20.12 17.16
C ASP A 17 -0.91 18.72 16.54
N VAL A 18 -2.01 17.97 16.35
CA VAL A 18 -1.98 16.67 15.65
C VAL A 18 -1.48 16.86 14.21
N GLY A 19 -1.91 17.89 13.48
CA GLY A 19 -1.40 18.19 12.14
C GLY A 19 0.11 18.50 12.13
N VAL A 20 0.62 19.19 13.16
CA VAL A 20 2.05 19.47 13.33
C VAL A 20 2.84 18.19 13.64
N GLU A 21 2.29 17.30 14.46
CA GLU A 21 2.86 15.97 14.73
C GLU A 21 2.84 15.07 13.51
N PHE A 22 1.74 15.05 12.74
CA PHE A 22 1.64 14.35 11.46
C PHE A 22 2.66 14.84 10.43
N ARG A 23 3.10 16.11 10.53
CA ARG A 23 4.17 16.67 9.71
C ARG A 23 5.58 16.32 10.21
N LYS A 24 5.72 15.94 11.49
CA LYS A 24 6.95 15.35 12.04
C LYS A 24 7.09 13.87 11.70
N ILE A 25 5.98 13.18 11.47
CA ILE A 25 5.99 11.86 10.84
C ILE A 25 6.50 12.10 9.42
N ALA A 26 7.68 11.56 9.11
CA ALA A 26 8.29 11.63 7.79
C ALA A 26 7.40 10.85 6.81
N TRP A 27 6.31 11.46 6.35
CA TRP A 27 5.55 10.91 5.25
C TRP A 27 6.47 11.00 4.02
N PRO A 28 6.83 9.86 3.44
CA PRO A 28 7.75 9.81 2.32
C PRO A 28 7.21 10.65 1.17
N ASP A 29 8.11 11.25 0.40
CA ASP A 29 7.73 11.98 -0.79
C ASP A 29 6.98 11.02 -1.74
N ARG A 30 6.01 11.55 -2.49
CA ARG A 30 5.18 10.75 -3.41
C ARG A 30 6.02 9.95 -4.40
N GLN A 31 7.23 10.41 -4.69
CA GLN A 31 8.20 9.71 -5.52
C GLN A 31 8.71 8.42 -4.86
N GLU A 32 9.11 8.44 -3.59
CA GLU A 32 9.58 7.23 -2.89
C GLU A 32 8.48 6.16 -2.76
N LEU A 33 7.23 6.62 -2.60
CA LEU A 33 6.06 5.74 -2.58
C LEU A 33 5.85 5.04 -3.93
N VAL A 34 6.05 5.76 -5.03
CA VAL A 34 5.95 5.20 -6.38
C VAL A 34 7.10 4.23 -6.65
N ASP A 35 8.33 4.61 -6.33
CA ASP A 35 9.51 3.77 -6.54
C ASP A 35 9.40 2.45 -5.78
N SER A 36 8.95 2.50 -4.52
CA SER A 36 8.71 1.30 -3.71
C SER A 36 7.62 0.41 -4.32
N THR A 37 6.55 1.00 -4.87
CA THR A 37 5.47 0.25 -5.50
C THR A 37 5.89 -0.38 -6.83
N VAL A 38 6.73 0.30 -7.62
CA VAL A 38 7.27 -0.22 -8.89
C VAL A 38 8.09 -1.49 -8.66
N VAL A 39 8.93 -1.52 -7.61
CA VAL A 39 9.71 -2.72 -7.26
C VAL A 39 8.78 -3.88 -6.90
N VAL A 40 7.72 -3.64 -6.12
CA VAL A 40 6.75 -4.67 -5.76
C VAL A 40 6.02 -5.20 -7.01
N ILE A 41 5.60 -4.33 -7.93
CA ILE A 41 4.97 -4.73 -9.18
C ILE A 41 5.92 -5.60 -10.01
N ALA A 42 7.20 -5.23 -10.12
CA ALA A 42 8.19 -6.03 -10.84
C ALA A 42 8.33 -7.45 -10.24
N PHE A 43 8.35 -7.57 -8.92
CA PHE A 43 8.37 -8.87 -8.23
C PHE A 43 7.11 -9.70 -8.53
N ILE A 44 5.93 -9.09 -8.50
CA ILE A 44 4.66 -9.77 -8.82
C ILE A 44 4.69 -10.31 -10.25
N VAL A 45 5.21 -9.54 -11.22
CA VAL A 45 5.32 -9.98 -12.62
C VAL A 45 6.24 -11.20 -12.74
N ILE A 46 7.38 -11.21 -12.05
CA ILE A 46 8.30 -12.37 -12.05
C ILE A 46 7.59 -13.61 -11.48
N LEU A 47 6.89 -13.48 -10.35
CA LEU A 47 6.14 -14.58 -9.75
C LEU A 47 5.04 -15.09 -10.69
N ALA A 48 4.32 -14.18 -11.36
CA ALA A 48 3.29 -14.55 -12.32
C ALA A 48 3.86 -15.36 -13.49
N VAL A 49 5.04 -15.02 -14.01
CA VAL A 49 5.72 -15.80 -15.05
C VAL A 49 6.09 -17.20 -14.55
N VAL A 50 6.61 -17.31 -13.33
CA VAL A 50 6.97 -18.62 -12.74
C VAL A 50 5.72 -19.49 -12.58
N VAL A 51 4.65 -18.94 -12.01
CA VAL A 51 3.37 -19.67 -11.85
C VAL A 51 2.83 -20.11 -13.22
N LEU A 52 2.85 -19.22 -14.21
CA LEU A 52 2.39 -19.55 -15.56
C LEU A 52 3.22 -20.68 -16.18
N CYS A 53 4.54 -20.70 -16.00
CA CYS A 53 5.38 -21.81 -16.43
C CYS A 53 4.99 -23.12 -15.75
N CYS A 54 4.75 -23.11 -14.43
CA CYS A 54 4.29 -24.28 -13.70
C CYS A 54 2.93 -24.78 -14.21
N ASP A 55 1.96 -23.88 -14.38
CA ASP A 55 0.62 -24.21 -14.85
C ASP A 55 0.66 -24.83 -16.25
N LYS A 56 1.45 -24.25 -17.17
CA LYS A 56 1.63 -24.82 -18.52
C LYS A 56 2.33 -26.17 -18.49
N THR A 57 3.30 -26.35 -17.61
CA THR A 57 3.99 -27.63 -17.43
C THR A 57 3.02 -28.70 -16.95
N ILE A 58 2.24 -28.41 -15.90
CA ILE A 58 1.24 -29.34 -15.36
C ILE A 58 0.19 -29.68 -16.41
N LEU A 59 -0.30 -28.68 -17.16
CA LEU A 59 -1.28 -28.90 -18.22
C LEU A 59 -0.72 -29.80 -19.33
N PHE A 60 0.54 -29.59 -19.73
CA PHE A 60 1.21 -30.44 -20.72
C PHE A 60 1.31 -31.89 -20.25
N PHE A 61 1.71 -32.13 -19.00
CA PHE A 61 1.76 -33.48 -18.42
C PHE A 61 0.37 -34.14 -18.32
N LEU A 62 -0.66 -33.38 -17.96
CA LEU A 62 -2.04 -33.88 -17.93
C LEU A 62 -2.54 -34.26 -19.33
N GLN A 63 -2.25 -33.44 -20.35
CA GLN A 63 -2.59 -33.75 -21.73
C GLN A 63 -1.87 -34.99 -22.24
N LEU A 64 -0.60 -35.19 -21.86
CA LEU A 64 0.17 -36.38 -22.22
C LEU A 64 -0.39 -37.67 -21.59
N ILE A 65 -0.97 -37.58 -20.38
CA ILE A 65 -1.56 -38.72 -19.68
C ILE A 65 -2.96 -39.08 -20.19
N HIS A 66 -3.73 -38.10 -20.66
CA HIS A 66 -5.07 -38.30 -21.18
C HIS A 66 -5.12 -38.54 -22.71
N ALA A 67 -3.99 -38.40 -23.40
CA ALA A 67 -3.80 -38.74 -24.82
C ALA A 67 -3.23 -40.15 -24.98
#